data_AF-A0A4Q3CPE4-F1
#
_entry.id   AF-A0A4Q3CPE4-F1
#
_cell.length_a   1.000
_cell.length_b   1.000
_cell.length_c   1.000
_cell.angle_alpha   90.00
_cell.angle_beta   90.00
_cell.angle_gamma   90.00
#
_symmetry.space_group_name_H-M   'P 1'
#
loop_
_entity.id
_entity.type
_entity.pdbx_description
1 polymer ?
#
loop_
_entity_poly.entity_id
_entity_poly.type
_entity_poly.pdbx_seq_one_letter_code
_entity_poly.pdbx_strand_id
1 'polypeptide(L)'
;MSDRPRLNGIIRAWEQGKPAFTCFSKVDKLAAQEMTDAPYDGIVFEMEHNPYDVAALGDALQYMLNRKKIAETGSVAPSVTPLARIPANGVEMNQSFAKQVLDRGVYGVITPHVATVDQAYNMVASCRYGRPKDAPLYEPKGVRGDGPATAARYWG
;
A
#
# COMPACT_ATOMS: atom_id res chain seq x y z
N MET A 1 -14.73 -1.03 -18.14
CA MET A 1 -13.83 -0.63 -17.04
C MET A 1 -12.78 0.27 -17.65
N SER A 2 -12.46 1.40 -17.03
CA SER A 2 -11.50 2.37 -17.56
C SER A 2 -10.18 1.68 -17.91
N ASP A 3 -9.64 1.96 -19.10
CA ASP A 3 -8.42 1.38 -19.71
C ASP A 3 -7.12 1.83 -18.99
N ARG A 4 -7.21 2.11 -17.69
CA ARG A 4 -6.10 2.58 -16.87
C ARG A 4 -5.23 1.39 -16.48
N PRO A 5 -3.90 1.50 -16.62
CA PRO A 5 -2.99 0.45 -16.18
C PRO A 5 -3.14 0.21 -14.67
N ARG A 6 -2.93 -1.04 -14.24
CA ARG A 6 -2.89 -1.42 -12.82
C ARG A 6 -1.91 -0.50 -12.08
N LEU A 7 -2.43 0.32 -11.14
CA LEU A 7 -1.65 1.31 -10.40
C LEU A 7 -0.60 0.65 -9.49
N ASN A 8 -0.98 -0.43 -8.79
CA ASN A 8 -0.06 -1.22 -8.00
C ASN A 8 0.86 -2.04 -8.95
N GLY A 9 2.10 -1.59 -9.10
CA GLY A 9 3.11 -2.20 -9.98
C GLY A 9 3.50 -3.62 -9.56
N ILE A 10 3.43 -3.94 -8.27
CA ILE A 10 3.68 -5.28 -7.73
C ILE A 10 2.61 -6.26 -8.23
N ILE A 11 1.32 -5.89 -8.11
CA ILE A 11 0.21 -6.71 -8.63
C ILE A 11 0.35 -6.85 -10.15
N ARG A 12 0.71 -5.77 -10.86
CA ARG A 12 0.93 -5.80 -12.31
C ARG A 12 2.03 -6.79 -12.71
N ALA A 13 3.12 -6.88 -11.95
CA ALA A 13 4.18 -7.87 -12.17
C ALA A 13 3.67 -9.30 -11.94
N TRP A 14 2.95 -9.54 -10.84
CA TRP A 14 2.38 -10.86 -10.53
C TRP A 14 1.36 -11.33 -11.57
N GLU A 15 0.49 -10.44 -12.06
CA GLU A 15 -0.46 -10.72 -13.15
C GLU A 15 0.24 -11.13 -14.46
N GLN A 16 1.52 -10.78 -14.63
CA GLN A 16 2.36 -11.18 -15.76
C GLN A 16 3.22 -12.42 -15.46
N GLY A 17 3.03 -13.07 -14.30
CA GLY A 17 3.85 -14.20 -13.86
C GLY A 17 5.31 -13.82 -13.56
N LYS A 18 5.59 -12.54 -13.30
CA LYS A 18 6.94 -12.04 -12.99
C LYS A 18 7.12 -11.85 -11.48
N PRO A 19 8.34 -12.03 -10.95
CA PRO A 19 8.65 -11.61 -9.59
C PRO A 19 8.52 -10.08 -9.48
N ALA A 20 8.25 -9.61 -8.26
CA ALA A 20 8.33 -8.21 -7.91
C ALA A 20 9.43 -8.01 -6.88
N PHE A 21 10.33 -7.06 -7.12
CA PHE A 21 11.46 -6.76 -6.24
C PHE A 21 11.18 -5.51 -5.41
N THR A 22 11.33 -5.63 -4.09
CA THR A 22 11.09 -4.54 -3.16
C THR A 22 12.26 -4.37 -2.20
N CYS A 23 12.45 -3.16 -1.67
CA CYS A 23 13.37 -2.92 -0.57
C CYS A 23 12.65 -2.37 0.68
N PHE A 24 13.32 -2.43 1.82
CA PHE A 24 12.88 -1.73 3.03
C PHE A 24 13.49 -0.34 3.08
N SER A 25 12.73 0.62 3.60
CA SER A 25 13.21 1.96 3.93
C SER A 25 12.56 2.45 5.21
N LYS A 26 13.26 3.33 5.94
CA LYS A 26 12.63 4.13 6.99
C LYS A 26 11.66 5.12 6.36
N VAL A 27 10.70 5.59 7.15
CA VAL A 27 9.83 6.69 6.73
C VAL A 27 10.63 7.99 6.74
N ASP A 28 11.15 8.38 5.58
CA ASP A 28 11.93 9.60 5.37
C ASP A 28 11.70 10.18 3.97
N LYS A 29 11.71 11.51 3.87
CA LYS A 29 11.38 12.24 2.63
C LYS A 29 12.49 12.13 1.58
N LEU A 30 13.75 12.19 2.00
CA LEU A 30 14.89 12.10 1.08
C LEU A 30 14.98 10.67 0.54
N ALA A 31 14.87 9.67 1.42
CA ALA A 31 14.83 8.28 1.02
C ALA A 31 13.66 8.00 0.05
N ALA A 32 12.46 8.55 0.31
CA ALA A 32 11.32 8.38 -0.58
C ALA A 32 11.56 8.97 -1.98
N GLN A 33 12.19 10.15 -2.05
CA GLN A 33 12.54 10.79 -3.31
C GLN A 33 13.59 9.96 -4.08
N GLU A 34 14.66 9.52 -3.43
CA GLU A 34 15.71 8.69 -4.05
C GLU A 34 15.16 7.36 -4.58
N MET A 35 14.29 6.72 -3.79
CA MET A 35 13.71 5.44 -4.11
C MET A 35 12.71 5.49 -5.28
N THR A 36 12.19 6.65 -5.62
CA THR A 36 11.22 6.81 -6.74
C THR A 36 11.84 6.52 -8.10
N ASP A 37 13.14 6.74 -8.24
CA ASP A 37 13.89 6.49 -9.46
C ASP A 37 14.72 5.19 -9.40
N ALA A 38 14.62 4.44 -8.30
CA ALA A 38 15.33 3.19 -8.10
C ALA A 38 14.72 2.04 -8.94
N PRO A 39 15.52 1.01 -9.31
CA PRO A 39 15.07 -0.09 -10.17
C PRO A 39 14.28 -1.17 -9.40
N TYR A 40 13.33 -0.76 -8.54
CA TYR A 40 12.47 -1.66 -7.78
C TYR A 40 11.00 -1.57 -8.24
N ASP A 41 10.25 -2.64 -8.04
CA ASP A 41 8.80 -2.64 -8.28
C ASP A 41 8.03 -1.99 -7.11
N GLY A 42 8.65 -1.96 -5.93
CA GLY A 42 8.07 -1.34 -4.74
C GLY A 42 9.06 -1.01 -3.63
N ILE A 43 8.56 -0.24 -2.66
CA ILE A 43 9.25 0.15 -1.44
C ILE A 43 8.36 -0.19 -0.25
N VAL A 44 8.96 -0.79 0.78
CA VAL A 44 8.29 -1.06 2.05
C VAL A 44 8.76 -0.02 3.06
N PHE A 45 7.86 0.89 3.43
CA PHE A 45 8.08 1.76 4.58
C PHE A 45 7.96 0.93 5.85
N GLU A 46 9.09 0.74 6.51
CA GLU A 46 9.27 -0.07 7.70
C GLU A 46 8.79 0.71 8.93
N MET A 47 7.75 0.23 9.61
CA MET A 47 7.25 0.82 10.86
C MET A 47 6.94 -0.23 11.95
N GLU A 48 7.48 -1.45 11.83
CA GLU A 48 7.47 -2.45 12.91
C GLU A 48 8.64 -2.24 13.86
N HIS A 49 9.82 -1.92 13.33
CA HIS A 49 11.05 -1.71 14.11
C HIS A 49 11.55 -0.27 14.05
N ASN A 50 10.83 0.62 13.38
CA ASN A 50 11.04 2.06 13.35
C ASN A 50 9.79 2.79 13.85
N PRO A 51 9.86 4.10 14.14
CA PRO A 51 8.69 4.85 14.60
C PRO A 51 7.48 4.68 13.68
N TYR A 52 6.35 4.37 14.28
CA TYR A 52 5.07 4.36 13.58
C TYR A 52 4.57 5.80 13.39
N ASP A 53 4.97 6.41 12.27
CA ASP A 53 4.65 7.79 11.94
C ASP A 53 3.87 7.87 10.63
N VAL A 54 2.55 7.91 10.77
CA VAL A 54 1.60 8.01 9.66
C VAL A 54 1.63 9.40 9.00
N ALA A 55 2.02 10.44 9.74
CA ALA A 55 2.13 11.78 9.19
C ALA A 55 3.35 11.86 8.26
N ALA A 56 4.51 11.39 8.74
CA ALA A 56 5.72 11.29 7.93
C ALA A 56 5.55 10.35 6.74
N LEU A 57 4.76 9.26 6.87
CA LEU A 57 4.40 8.40 5.74
C LEU A 57 3.65 9.19 4.68
N GLY A 58 2.66 9.99 5.08
CA GLY A 58 1.93 10.87 4.17
C GLY A 58 2.86 11.82 3.41
N ASP A 59 3.82 12.43 4.11
CA ASP A 59 4.82 13.30 3.48
C ASP A 59 5.71 12.51 2.51
N ALA A 60 6.27 11.37 2.95
CA ALA A 60 7.11 10.52 2.12
C ALA A 60 6.43 10.15 0.80
N LEU A 61 5.15 9.76 0.83
CA LEU A 61 4.38 9.48 -0.38
C LEU A 61 4.31 10.69 -1.33
N GLN A 62 4.16 11.92 -0.82
CA GLN A 62 4.19 13.12 -1.67
C GLN A 62 5.56 13.33 -2.33
N TYR A 63 6.65 13.04 -1.61
CA TYR A 63 8.01 13.10 -2.18
C TYR A 63 8.30 11.99 -3.18
N MET A 64 7.48 10.94 -3.23
CA MET A 64 7.53 9.95 -4.31
C MET A 64 6.89 10.41 -5.63
N LEU A 65 6.23 11.57 -5.66
CA LEU A 65 5.62 12.09 -6.89
C LEU A 65 6.67 12.75 -7.79
N ASN A 66 7.05 12.07 -8.86
CA ASN A 66 7.91 12.63 -9.90
C ASN A 66 7.09 13.25 -11.04
N ARG A 67 6.89 14.58 -10.99
CA ARG A 67 6.09 15.33 -11.98
C ARG A 67 6.61 15.19 -13.42
N LYS A 68 7.94 15.10 -13.61
CA LYS A 68 8.55 14.89 -14.92
C LYS A 68 8.12 13.53 -15.47
N LYS A 69 8.23 12.47 -14.68
CA LYS A 69 7.84 11.11 -15.08
C LYS A 69 6.34 10.98 -15.37
N ILE A 70 5.50 11.63 -14.56
CA ILE A 70 4.04 11.66 -14.78
C ILE A 70 3.73 12.32 -16.13
N ALA A 71 4.34 13.47 -16.44
CA ALA A 71 4.15 14.16 -17.71
C ALA A 71 4.68 13.35 -18.91
N GLU A 72 5.84 12.71 -18.77
CA GLU A 72 6.45 11.89 -19.84
C GLU A 72 5.66 10.61 -20.15
N THR A 73 5.09 9.96 -19.13
CA THR A 73 4.39 8.68 -19.30
C THR A 73 2.89 8.81 -19.47
N GLY A 74 2.30 9.96 -19.12
CA GLY A 74 0.86 10.15 -19.07
C GLY A 74 0.15 9.29 -18.02
N SER A 75 0.89 8.71 -17.07
CA SER A 75 0.36 7.77 -16.07
C SER A 75 0.60 8.31 -14.65
N VAL A 76 -0.42 8.13 -13.80
CA VAL A 76 -0.33 8.39 -12.35
C VAL A 76 0.13 7.17 -11.56
N ALA A 77 0.31 6.02 -12.22
CA ALA A 77 0.86 4.84 -11.55
C ALA A 77 2.28 5.15 -11.06
N PRO A 78 2.60 4.88 -9.79
CA PRO A 78 3.95 5.11 -9.29
C PRO A 78 4.96 4.20 -10.00
N SER A 79 6.16 4.72 -10.26
CA SER A 79 7.28 3.91 -10.76
C SER A 79 7.65 2.81 -9.76
N VAL A 80 7.66 3.16 -8.46
CA VAL A 80 7.95 2.27 -7.33
C VAL A 80 6.74 2.27 -6.41
N THR A 81 6.09 1.12 -6.26
CA THR A 81 4.84 0.98 -5.50
C THR A 81 5.09 1.08 -3.99
N PRO A 82 4.49 2.06 -3.27
CA PRO A 82 4.64 2.15 -1.82
C PRO A 82 3.76 1.15 -1.07
N LEU A 83 4.40 0.44 -0.15
CA LEU A 83 3.81 -0.44 0.86
C LEU A 83 4.18 0.07 2.26
N ALA A 84 3.42 -0.36 3.27
CA ALA A 84 3.78 -0.13 4.67
C ALA A 84 3.85 -1.45 5.44
N ARG A 85 4.92 -1.66 6.21
CA ARG A 85 4.94 -2.70 7.26
C ARG A 85 4.48 -2.09 8.57
N ILE A 86 3.36 -2.58 9.11
CA ILE A 86 2.74 -2.04 10.32
C ILE A 86 3.32 -2.72 11.59
N PRO A 87 3.23 -2.07 12.77
CA PRO A 87 3.79 -2.62 14.00
C PRO A 87 2.96 -3.73 14.65
N ALA A 88 1.66 -3.81 14.36
CA ALA A 88 0.83 -4.85 14.96
C ALA A 88 1.13 -6.22 14.35
N ASN A 89 1.37 -7.18 15.24
CA ASN A 89 1.48 -8.58 14.91
C ASN A 89 0.12 -9.16 14.53
N GLY A 90 0.13 -10.27 13.76
CA GLY A 90 -1.09 -10.98 13.37
C GLY A 90 -2.00 -11.28 14.56
N VAL A 91 -1.44 -11.69 15.70
CA VAL A 91 -2.21 -12.03 16.91
C VAL A 91 -3.02 -10.88 17.50
N GLU A 92 -2.61 -9.63 17.27
CA GLU A 92 -3.32 -8.45 17.79
C GLU A 92 -4.58 -8.11 16.99
N MET A 93 -4.75 -8.70 15.80
CA MET A 93 -5.92 -8.51 14.94
C MET A 93 -6.26 -7.03 14.68
N ASN A 94 -5.25 -6.15 14.71
CA ASN A 94 -5.46 -4.71 14.77
C ASN A 94 -5.82 -4.12 13.40
N GLN A 95 -7.04 -3.59 13.28
CA GLN A 95 -7.56 -3.00 12.06
C GLN A 95 -7.15 -1.52 11.87
N SER A 96 -6.83 -0.81 12.95
CA SER A 96 -6.61 0.64 12.91
C SER A 96 -5.31 1.00 12.21
N PHE A 97 -4.25 0.20 12.39
CA PHE A 97 -2.98 0.42 11.70
C PHE A 97 -3.09 0.22 10.18
N ALA A 98 -3.76 -0.86 9.73
CA ALA A 98 -4.03 -1.07 8.31
C ALA A 98 -4.82 0.10 7.71
N LYS A 99 -5.87 0.56 8.41
CA LYS A 99 -6.68 1.70 7.98
C LYS A 99 -5.83 2.96 7.82
N GLN A 100 -5.06 3.33 8.83
CA GLN A 100 -4.28 4.57 8.85
C GLN A 100 -3.26 4.66 7.70
N VAL A 101 -2.53 3.59 7.42
CA VAL A 101 -1.54 3.60 6.33
C VAL A 101 -2.22 3.61 4.95
N LEU A 102 -3.31 2.86 4.79
CA LEU A 102 -4.08 2.83 3.54
C LEU A 102 -4.77 4.17 3.26
N ASP A 103 -5.16 4.91 4.30
CA ASP A 103 -5.76 6.26 4.17
C ASP A 103 -4.72 7.30 3.72
N ARG A 104 -3.42 7.03 3.88
CA ARG A 104 -2.35 7.84 3.28
C ARG A 104 -2.11 7.53 1.81
N GLY A 105 -2.50 6.36 1.34
CA GLY A 105 -2.44 5.98 -0.08
C GLY A 105 -1.40 4.91 -0.42
N VAL A 106 -0.84 4.19 0.56
CA VAL A 106 -0.05 2.98 0.24
C VAL A 106 -0.94 1.96 -0.50
N TYR A 107 -0.32 1.18 -1.37
CA TYR A 107 -1.02 0.21 -2.22
C TYR A 107 -1.08 -1.20 -1.61
N GLY A 108 -0.51 -1.39 -0.42
CA GLY A 108 -0.53 -2.63 0.31
C GLY A 108 0.08 -2.50 1.71
N VAL A 109 -0.22 -3.49 2.53
CA VAL A 109 0.20 -3.55 3.94
C VAL A 109 0.87 -4.89 4.19
N ILE A 110 1.99 -4.87 4.91
CA ILE A 110 2.70 -6.04 5.41
C ILE A 110 2.45 -6.13 6.91
N THR A 111 1.92 -7.26 7.35
CA THR A 111 1.64 -7.52 8.77
C THR A 111 2.63 -8.55 9.27
N PRO A 112 3.42 -8.23 10.30
CA PRO A 112 4.37 -9.17 10.87
C PRO A 112 3.66 -10.30 11.64
N HIS A 113 4.34 -11.41 11.80
CA HIS A 113 3.94 -12.51 12.68
C HIS A 113 2.50 -13.04 12.47
N VAL A 114 2.09 -13.25 11.22
CA VAL A 114 0.84 -13.96 10.87
C VAL A 114 1.10 -15.46 10.87
N ALA A 115 0.49 -16.18 11.81
CA ALA A 115 0.69 -17.61 12.04
C ALA A 115 -0.59 -18.45 11.89
N THR A 116 -1.78 -17.83 11.78
CA THR A 116 -3.05 -18.56 11.62
C THR A 116 -3.89 -18.01 10.47
N VAL A 117 -4.82 -18.85 9.97
CA VAL A 117 -5.79 -18.45 8.95
C VAL A 117 -6.66 -17.30 9.44
N ASP A 118 -7.08 -17.31 10.70
CA ASP A 118 -7.90 -16.24 11.28
C ASP A 118 -7.15 -14.89 11.28
N GLN A 119 -5.84 -14.92 11.53
CA GLN A 119 -5.01 -13.71 11.49
C GLN A 119 -4.88 -13.18 10.06
N ALA A 120 -4.65 -14.06 9.09
CA ALA A 120 -4.63 -13.69 7.67
C ALA A 120 -6.00 -13.16 7.21
N TYR A 121 -7.10 -13.81 7.62
CA TYR A 121 -8.47 -13.43 7.31
C TYR A 121 -8.77 -12.01 7.84
N ASN A 122 -8.49 -11.75 9.12
CA ASN A 122 -8.67 -10.43 9.72
C ASN A 122 -7.85 -9.36 8.99
N MET A 123 -6.61 -9.65 8.62
CA MET A 123 -5.76 -8.68 7.95
C MET A 123 -6.28 -8.33 6.55
N VAL A 124 -6.69 -9.34 5.77
CA VAL A 124 -7.29 -9.13 4.44
C VAL A 124 -8.61 -8.36 4.56
N ALA A 125 -9.45 -8.68 5.55
CA ALA A 125 -10.68 -7.94 5.84
C ALA A 125 -10.39 -6.47 6.18
N SER A 126 -9.34 -6.20 6.96
CA SER A 126 -8.93 -4.85 7.37
C SER A 126 -8.48 -3.96 6.21
N CYS A 127 -8.01 -4.57 5.10
CA CYS A 127 -7.60 -3.86 3.89
C CYS A 127 -8.75 -3.60 2.89
N ARG A 128 -9.93 -4.19 3.10
CA ARG A 128 -11.04 -4.15 2.15
C ARG A 128 -12.19 -3.31 2.67
N TYR A 129 -12.78 -2.50 1.80
CA TYR A 129 -14.08 -1.88 2.08
C TYR A 129 -15.19 -2.94 2.10
N GLY A 130 -16.28 -2.65 2.81
CA GLY A 130 -17.50 -3.44 2.71
C GLY A 130 -18.03 -3.45 1.27
N ARG A 131 -18.50 -4.61 0.80
CA ARG A 131 -19.08 -4.79 -0.54
C ARG A 131 -20.45 -5.48 -0.43
N PRO A 132 -21.31 -5.41 -1.47
CA PRO A 132 -22.53 -6.22 -1.55
C PRO A 132 -22.24 -7.72 -1.40
N LYS A 133 -23.19 -8.49 -0.84
CA LYS A 133 -23.02 -9.93 -0.53
C LYS A 133 -22.83 -10.81 -1.77
N ASP A 134 -23.33 -10.37 -2.91
CA ASP A 134 -23.25 -11.02 -4.21
C ASP A 134 -21.98 -10.64 -5.00
N ALA A 135 -21.13 -9.77 -4.44
CA ALA A 135 -19.88 -9.38 -5.09
C ALA A 135 -18.91 -10.57 -5.21
N PRO A 136 -18.22 -10.75 -6.36
CA PRO A 136 -17.16 -11.75 -6.49
C PRO A 136 -16.08 -11.57 -5.43
N LEU A 137 -15.59 -12.70 -4.89
CA LEU A 137 -14.60 -12.75 -3.80
C LEU A 137 -15.03 -11.94 -2.57
N TYR A 138 -16.30 -12.12 -2.15
CA TYR A 138 -16.86 -11.45 -0.98
C TYR A 138 -16.05 -11.70 0.30
N GLU A 139 -15.64 -12.94 0.53
CA GLU A 139 -14.82 -13.32 1.68
C GLU A 139 -13.32 -13.10 1.44
N PRO A 140 -12.55 -12.63 2.45
CA PRO A 140 -13.00 -12.06 3.72
C PRO A 140 -13.81 -10.77 3.54
N LYS A 141 -14.96 -10.67 4.26
CA LYS A 141 -15.79 -9.47 4.27
C LYS A 141 -14.95 -8.27 4.72
N GLY A 142 -14.91 -7.23 3.89
CA GLY A 142 -14.19 -6.01 4.22
C GLY A 142 -14.77 -5.28 5.43
N VAL A 143 -13.88 -4.85 6.33
CA VAL A 143 -14.20 -4.10 7.55
C VAL A 143 -13.50 -2.74 7.60
N ARG A 144 -12.77 -2.35 6.55
CA ARG A 144 -12.17 -1.02 6.45
C ARG A 144 -13.28 0.04 6.43
N GLY A 145 -13.21 0.98 7.38
CA GLY A 145 -14.10 2.15 7.40
C GLY A 145 -13.94 3.00 6.14
N ASP A 146 -15.05 3.55 5.65
CA ASP A 146 -15.08 4.35 4.43
C ASP A 146 -14.54 5.77 4.68
N GLY A 147 -13.55 6.17 3.88
CA GLY A 147 -12.82 7.44 4.03
C GLY A 147 -11.69 7.62 3.00
N PRO A 148 -11.88 7.33 1.70
CA PRO A 148 -10.79 7.25 0.73
C PRO A 148 -10.20 8.61 0.32
N ALA A 149 -10.80 9.74 0.71
CA ALA A 149 -10.52 11.04 0.08
C ALA A 149 -9.02 11.42 0.07
N THR A 150 -8.30 11.20 1.18
CA THR A 150 -6.86 11.49 1.26
C THR A 150 -6.05 10.57 0.34
N ALA A 151 -6.34 9.28 0.35
CA ALA A 151 -5.66 8.30 -0.49
C ALA A 151 -5.96 8.51 -1.99
N ALA A 152 -7.22 8.80 -2.32
CA ALA A 152 -7.66 9.07 -3.69
C ALA A 152 -6.92 10.25 -4.32
N ARG A 153 -6.66 11.32 -3.55
CA ARG A 153 -5.84 12.44 -4.03
C ARG A 153 -4.41 12.05 -4.40
N TYR A 154 -3.86 11.05 -3.73
CA TYR A 154 -2.53 10.52 -4.05
C TYR A 154 -2.59 9.58 -5.27
N TRP A 155 -3.65 8.80 -5.41
CA TRP A 155 -3.80 7.82 -6.50
C TRP A 155 -4.11 8.42 -7.88
N GLY A 156 -4.65 9.65 -7.93
CA GLY A 156 -5.01 10.34 -9.18
C GLY A 156 -6.42 10.06 -9.65
#